data_AF-A0A7V5WJ85-F1
#
_entry.id   AF-A0A7V5WJ85-F1
#
_cell.length_a   1.000
_cell.length_b   1.000
_cell.length_c   1.000
_cell.angle_alpha   90.00
_cell.angle_beta   90.00
_cell.angle_gamma   90.00
#
_symmetry.space_group_name_H-M   'P 1'
#
loop_
_entity.id
_entity.type
_entity.pdbx_description
1 polymer ?
#
loop_
_entity_poly.entity_id
_entity_poly.type
_entity_poly.pdbx_seq_one_letter_code
_entity_poly.pdbx_strand_id
1 'polypeptide(L)'
;MKTLHEKITFILTGLAYVLFHLGKMPDTGSVVVGTTTALLNTLPFEIAFTYLIVAFIRRTSGGRWPPWDRILRIFFTVGIVFGLVYNLYVRGAVEQLKQEQEVSATRFLEDGSRNEPSYWA
;
A
#
# COMPACT_ATOMS: atom_id res chain seq x y z
N MET A 1 13.45 12.90 22.79
CA MET A 1 12.35 13.85 22.57
C MET A 1 12.33 14.82 23.73
N LYS A 2 12.75 16.07 23.53
CA LYS A 2 12.86 17.08 24.60
C LYS A 2 11.80 18.18 24.50
N THR A 3 11.22 18.39 23.31
CA THR A 3 10.26 19.47 23.07
C THR A 3 8.88 18.95 22.71
N LEU A 4 7.86 19.79 22.91
CA LEU A 4 6.46 19.46 22.63
C LEU A 4 6.22 19.31 21.11
N HIS A 5 6.91 20.12 20.29
CA HIS A 5 6.90 20.03 18.83
C HIS A 5 7.43 18.69 18.30
N GLU A 6 8.53 18.17 18.86
CA GLU A 6 9.08 16.85 18.49
C GLU A 6 8.09 15.71 18.74
N LYS A 7 7.34 15.79 19.84
CA LYS A 7 6.31 14.80 20.18
C LYS A 7 5.12 14.88 19.22
N ILE A 8 4.63 16.09 18.92
CA ILE A 8 3.53 16.28 17.98
C ILE A 8 3.90 15.74 16.60
N THR A 9 5.05 16.15 16.07
CA THR A 9 5.51 15.67 14.76
C THR A 9 5.69 14.16 14.72
N PHE A 10 6.20 13.56 15.80
CA PHE A 10 6.32 12.10 15.91
C PHE A 10 4.95 11.40 15.86
N ILE A 11 3.98 11.91 16.63
CA ILE A 11 2.61 11.36 16.64
C ILE A 11 1.97 11.52 15.26
N LEU A 12 2.12 12.69 14.63
CA LEU A 12 1.59 12.94 13.28
C LEU A 12 2.21 11.99 12.25
N THR A 13 3.51 11.69 12.33
CA THR A 13 4.13 10.70 11.43
C THR A 13 3.62 9.29 11.67
N GLY A 14 3.37 8.90 12.92
CA GLY A 14 2.74 7.61 13.22
C GLY A 14 1.30 7.51 12.73
N LEU A 15 0.51 8.59 12.87
CA LEU A 15 -0.84 8.66 12.32
C LEU A 15 -0.84 8.59 10.80
N ALA A 16 0.07 9.32 10.15
CA ALA A 16 0.26 9.24 8.70
C ALA A 16 0.60 7.80 8.26
N TYR A 17 1.50 7.12 8.97
CA TYR A 17 1.83 5.72 8.70
C TYR A 17 0.59 4.82 8.71
N VAL A 18 -0.28 4.94 9.73
CA VAL A 18 -1.54 4.18 9.78
C VAL A 18 -2.48 4.58 8.65
N LEU A 19 -2.60 5.87 8.35
CA LEU A 19 -3.45 6.38 7.27
C LEU A 19 -3.04 5.84 5.90
N PHE A 20 -1.74 5.77 5.60
CA PHE A 20 -1.25 5.23 4.33
C PHE A 20 -1.34 3.71 4.24
N HIS A 21 -1.59 3.03 5.36
CA HIS A 21 -1.89 1.60 5.39
C HIS A 21 -3.38 1.29 5.38
N LEU A 22 -4.27 2.29 5.45
CA LEU A 22 -5.71 2.08 5.35
C LEU A 22 -6.07 1.50 3.98
N GLY A 23 -6.29 0.18 3.97
CA GLY A 23 -6.73 -0.55 2.79
C GLY A 23 -8.16 -1.03 2.96
N LYS A 24 -9.01 -0.81 1.96
CA LYS A 24 -10.28 -1.53 1.82
C LYS A 24 -10.01 -2.82 1.05
N MET A 25 -10.37 -3.96 1.62
CA MET A 25 -10.29 -5.23 0.91
C MET A 25 -11.46 -5.33 -0.11
N PRO A 26 -11.21 -5.81 -1.35
CA PRO A 26 -12.22 -5.81 -2.42
C PRO A 26 -13.47 -6.65 -2.09
N ASP A 27 -13.28 -7.83 -1.48
CA ASP A 27 -14.36 -8.81 -1.34
C ASP A 27 -15.17 -8.69 -0.04
N THR A 28 -14.57 -8.16 1.03
CA THR A 28 -15.19 -8.13 2.37
C THR A 28 -15.67 -6.75 2.80
N GLY A 29 -15.22 -5.68 2.14
CA GLY A 29 -15.49 -4.29 2.53
C GLY A 29 -14.89 -3.85 3.89
N SER A 30 -14.29 -4.78 4.64
CA SER A 30 -13.71 -4.53 5.96
C SER A 30 -12.39 -3.77 5.85
N VAL A 31 -12.40 -2.54 6.36
CA VAL A 31 -11.23 -1.66 6.42
C VAL A 31 -10.17 -2.24 7.37
N VAL A 32 -10.59 -2.90 8.46
CA VAL A 32 -9.66 -3.46 9.46
C VAL A 32 -8.86 -4.62 8.88
N VAL A 33 -9.54 -5.53 8.16
CA VAL A 33 -8.89 -6.69 7.54
C VAL A 33 -7.97 -6.25 6.40
N GLY A 34 -8.43 -5.33 5.55
CA GLY A 34 -7.60 -4.79 4.47
C GLY A 34 -6.36 -4.08 5.00
N THR A 35 -6.50 -3.24 6.02
CA THR A 35 -5.37 -2.55 6.68
C THR A 35 -4.38 -3.53 7.31
N THR A 36 -4.89 -4.55 8.01
CA THR A 36 -4.03 -5.57 8.64
C THR A 36 -3.28 -6.38 7.60
N THR A 37 -3.94 -6.73 6.49
CA THR A 37 -3.32 -7.47 5.39
C THR A 37 -2.26 -6.62 4.69
N ALA A 38 -2.54 -5.33 4.47
CA ALA A 38 -1.57 -4.39 3.92
C ALA A 38 -0.33 -4.31 4.82
N LEU A 39 -0.52 -4.09 6.13
CA LEU A 39 0.55 -4.05 7.11
C LEU A 39 1.37 -5.34 7.11
N LEU A 40 0.75 -6.51 7.18
CA LEU A 40 1.46 -7.78 7.20
C LEU A 40 2.31 -8.02 5.94
N ASN A 41 1.84 -7.54 4.79
CA ASN A 41 2.58 -7.66 3.53
C ASN A 41 3.74 -6.67 3.42
N THR A 42 3.61 -5.46 3.98
CA THR A 42 4.65 -4.42 3.91
C THR A 42 5.68 -4.52 5.04
N LEU A 43 5.28 -5.01 6.23
CA LEU A 43 6.11 -5.03 7.44
C LEU A 43 7.50 -5.64 7.24
N PRO A 44 7.65 -6.82 6.59
CA PRO A 44 8.98 -7.43 6.43
C PRO A 44 9.92 -6.54 5.61
N PHE A 45 9.40 -5.88 4.58
CA PHE A 45 10.15 -4.96 3.73
C PHE A 45 10.49 -3.68 4.50
N GLU A 46 9.55 -3.12 5.25
CA GLU A 46 9.76 -1.94 6.08
C GLU A 46 10.88 -2.16 7.10
N ILE A 47 10.87 -3.32 7.78
CA ILE A 47 11.92 -3.69 8.74
C ILE A 47 13.27 -3.81 8.04
N ALA A 48 13.33 -4.51 6.90
CA ALA A 48 14.56 -4.70 6.15
C ALA A 48 15.16 -3.37 5.66
N PHE A 49 14.35 -2.51 5.04
CA PHE A 49 14.79 -1.20 4.56
C PHE A 49 15.19 -0.27 5.70
N THR A 50 14.42 -0.26 6.78
CA THR A 50 14.77 0.51 7.99
C THR A 50 16.11 0.05 8.53
N TYR A 51 16.34 -1.26 8.62
CA TYR A 51 17.61 -1.80 9.06
C TYR A 51 18.76 -1.37 8.15
N LEU A 52 18.60 -1.44 6.82
CA LEU A 52 19.62 -1.00 5.87
C LEU A 52 19.96 0.49 6.05
N ILE A 53 18.96 1.36 6.18
CA ILE A 53 19.16 2.79 6.39
C ILE A 53 19.88 3.04 7.72
N VAL A 54 19.46 2.37 8.80
CA VAL A 54 20.07 2.53 10.12
C VAL A 54 21.51 2.01 10.12
N ALA A 55 21.78 0.88 9.46
CA ALA A 55 23.12 0.34 9.29
C ALA A 55 24.02 1.30 8.51
N PHE A 56 23.50 1.93 7.45
CA PHE A 56 24.20 2.96 6.70
C PHE A 56 24.52 4.19 7.56
N ILE A 57 23.54 4.71 8.32
CA ILE A 57 23.75 5.85 9.23
C ILE A 57 24.78 5.49 10.32
N ARG A 58 24.72 4.28 10.87
CA ARG A 58 25.69 3.79 11.86
C ARG A 58 27.10 3.78 11.26
N ARG A 59 27.25 3.33 10.01
CA ARG A 59 28.55 3.25 9.33
C ARG A 59 29.17 4.63 9.12
N THR A 60 28.36 5.64 8.78
CA THR A 60 28.81 7.02 8.53
C THR A 60 28.99 7.83 9.82
N SER A 61 28.29 7.47 10.90
CA SER A 61 28.34 8.17 12.19
C SER A 61 29.38 7.59 13.17
N GLY A 62 30.45 6.96 12.66
CA GLY A 62 31.53 6.40 13.49
C GLY A 62 31.14 5.15 14.29
N GLY A 63 30.12 4.40 13.85
CA GLY A 63 29.74 3.10 14.43
C GLY A 63 28.70 3.16 15.56
N ARG A 64 28.28 4.36 15.99
CA ARG A 64 27.27 4.52 17.04
C ARG A 64 25.85 4.34 16.48
N TRP A 65 25.03 3.58 17.20
CA TRP A 65 23.62 3.39 16.84
C TRP A 65 22.84 4.70 16.99
N PRO A 66 21.94 5.01 16.03
CA PRO A 66 21.04 6.15 16.17
C PRO A 66 20.11 6.02 17.39
N PRO A 67 19.65 7.13 17.97
CA PRO A 67 18.61 7.09 19.00
C PRO A 67 17.33 6.43 18.46
N TRP A 68 16.61 5.71 19.32
CA TRP A 68 15.36 5.02 18.96
C TRP A 68 14.29 5.92 18.31
N ASP A 69 14.19 7.18 18.74
CA ASP A 69 13.30 8.17 18.09
C ASP A 69 13.60 8.31 16.59
N ARG A 70 14.88 8.35 16.22
CA ARG A 70 15.30 8.47 14.82
C ARG A 70 15.01 7.19 14.04
N ILE A 71 15.23 6.03 14.66
CA ILE A 71 14.93 4.72 14.06
C ILE A 71 13.43 4.60 13.76
N LEU A 72 12.57 4.94 14.73
CA LEU A 72 11.11 4.92 14.57
C LEU A 72 10.64 5.90 13.48
N ARG A 73 11.22 7.11 13.41
CA ARG A 73 10.92 8.05 12.33
C ARG A 73 11.30 7.51 10.96
N ILE A 74 12.45 6.84 10.83
CA ILE A 74 12.86 6.18 9.58
C ILE A 74 11.86 5.09 9.24
N PHE A 75 11.51 4.23 10.20
CA PHE A 75 10.52 3.18 10.02
C PHE A 75 9.19 3.72 9.51
N PHE A 76 8.62 4.74 10.15
CA PHE A 76 7.36 5.35 9.70
C PHE A 76 7.48 5.95 8.30
N THR A 77 8.59 6.62 7.99
CA THR A 77 8.79 7.23 6.67
C THR A 77 8.86 6.16 5.57
N VAL A 78 9.64 5.10 5.79
CA VAL A 78 9.73 3.95 4.87
C VAL A 78 8.34 3.33 4.70
N GLY A 79 7.66 3.09 5.82
CA GLY A 79 6.32 2.51 5.82
C GLY A 79 5.27 3.34 5.09
N ILE A 80 5.29 4.67 5.21
CA ILE A 80 4.39 5.55 4.45
C ILE A 80 4.58 5.34 2.94
N VAL A 81 5.83 5.21 2.48
CA VAL A 81 6.13 4.97 1.06
C VAL A 81 5.63 3.59 0.62
N PHE A 82 5.93 2.55 1.39
CA PHE A 82 5.50 1.18 1.07
C PHE A 82 3.98 1.01 1.13
N GLY A 83 3.33 1.55 2.15
CA GLY A 83 1.87 1.55 2.29
C GLY A 83 1.18 2.26 1.13
N LEU A 84 1.71 3.41 0.68
CA LEU A 84 1.20 4.12 -0.49
C LEU A 84 1.37 3.28 -1.77
N VAL A 85 2.57 2.74 -2.02
CA VAL A 85 2.83 1.92 -3.22
C VAL A 85 1.96 0.67 -3.24
N TYR A 86 1.81 0.00 -2.10
CA TYR A 86 0.97 -1.19 -1.98
C TYR A 86 -0.51 -0.87 -2.24
N ASN A 87 -1.05 0.19 -1.64
CA ASN A 87 -2.44 0.58 -1.86
C ASN A 87 -2.70 1.00 -3.31
N LEU A 88 -1.76 1.72 -3.94
CA LEU A 88 -1.86 2.05 -5.37
C LEU A 88 -1.83 0.79 -6.25
N TYR A 89 -0.95 -0.15 -5.94
CA TYR A 89 -0.86 -1.42 -6.66
C TYR A 89 -2.16 -2.23 -6.55
N VAL A 90 -2.68 -2.40 -5.33
CA VAL A 90 -3.95 -3.14 -5.10
C VAL A 90 -5.11 -2.45 -5.79
N ARG A 91 -5.21 -1.12 -5.71
CA ARG A 91 -6.29 -0.38 -6.35
C ARG A 91 -6.22 -0.47 -7.88
N GLY A 92 -5.02 -0.34 -8.44
CA GLY A 92 -4.81 -0.50 -9.88
C GLY A 92 -5.16 -1.91 -10.36
N ALA A 93 -4.78 -2.95 -9.61
CA ALA A 93 -5.13 -4.33 -9.94
C ALA A 93 -6.65 -4.57 -9.95
N VAL A 94 -7.37 -4.02 -8.96
CA VAL A 94 -8.84 -4.10 -8.90
C VAL A 94 -9.51 -3.38 -10.06
N GLU A 95 -9.01 -2.19 -10.42
CA GLU A 95 -9.54 -1.42 -11.56
C GLU A 95 -9.32 -2.15 -12.89
N GLN A 96 -8.18 -2.82 -13.08
CA GLN A 96 -7.93 -3.64 -14.26
C GLN A 96 -8.88 -4.84 -14.36
N LEU A 97 -9.09 -5.57 -13.25
CA LEU A 97 -10.04 -6.69 -13.24
C LEU A 97 -11.46 -6.25 -13.56
N LYS A 98 -11.89 -5.10 -13.02
CA LYS A 98 -13.21 -4.53 -13.33
C LYS A 98 -13.33 -4.19 -14.82
N GLN A 99 -12.29 -3.62 -15.41
CA GLN A 99 -12.26 -3.27 -16.83
C GLN A 99 -12.27 -4.51 -17.73
N GLU A 100 -11.53 -5.58 -17.38
CA GLU A 100 -11.59 -6.85 -18.11
C GLU A 100 -12.97 -7.51 -18.04
N GLN A 101 -13.62 -7.48 -16.87
CA GLN A 101 -14.97 -8.01 -16.70
C GLN A 101 -16.00 -7.25 -17.54
N GLU A 102 -15.90 -5.91 -17.60
CA GLU A 102 -16.77 -5.07 -18.42
C GLU A 102 -16.57 -5.32 -19.92
N VAL A 103 -15.32 -5.43 -20.38
CA VAL A 103 -15.01 -5.78 -21.78
C VAL A 103 -15.53 -7.18 -22.13
N SER A 104 -15.38 -8.15 -21.23
CA SER A 104 -15.88 -9.51 -21.41
C SER A 104 -17.41 -9.55 -21.49
N ALA A 105 -18.11 -8.86 -20.58
CA ALA A 105 -19.56 -8.75 -20.59
C ALA A 105 -20.08 -8.04 -21.86
N THR A 106 -19.40 -6.98 -22.31
CA THR A 106 -19.77 -6.25 -23.52
C THR A 106 -19.58 -7.12 -24.77
N ARG A 107 -18.47 -7.87 -24.88
CA ARG A 107 -18.26 -8.84 -25.98
C ARG A 107 -19.31 -9.94 -25.98
N PHE A 108 -19.70 -10.44 -24.81
CA PHE A 108 -20.72 -11.48 -24.70
C PHE A 108 -22.11 -10.98 -25.13
N LEU A 109 -22.43 -9.71 -24.84
CA LEU A 109 -23.66 -9.06 -25.31
C LEU A 109 -23.63 -8.73 -26.81
N GLU A 110 -22.48 -8.34 -27.36
CA GLU A 110 -22.33 -8.03 -28.79
C GLU A 110 -22.48 -9.29 -29.67
N ASP A 111 -22.02 -10.45 -29.20
CA ASP A 111 -22.16 -11.71 -29.93
C ASP A 111 -23.62 -12.23 -29.93
N GLY A 112 -24.39 -11.98 -28.86
CA GLY A 112 -25.82 -12.28 -28.81
C GLY A 112 -26.70 -11.35 -29.67
N SER A 113 -26.16 -10.22 -30.14
CA SER A 113 -26.84 -9.23 -30.98
C SER A 113 -26.61 -9.45 -32.48
N ARG A 114 -25.77 -10.41 -32.88
CA ARG A 114 -25.67 -10.83 -34.28
C ARG A 114 -26.94 -11.61 -34.63
N ASN A 115 -27.96 -10.87 -35.10
CA ASN A 115 -28.96 -11.45 -35.98
C ASN A 115 -28.21 -12.04 -37.17
N GLU A 116 -27.98 -13.36 -37.17
CA GLU A 116 -27.54 -14.08 -38.35
C GLU A 116 -28.55 -13.74 -39.47
N PRO A 117 -28.12 -13.13 -40.58
CA PRO A 117 -29.02 -12.97 -41.70
C PRO A 117 -29.27 -14.37 -42.26
N SER A 118 -30.49 -14.86 -42.10
CA SER A 118 -30.97 -16.14 -42.61
C SER A 118 -31.02 -16.10 -44.14
N TYR A 119 -29.87 -16.26 -44.80
CA TYR A 119 -29.77 -16.42 -46.25
C TYR A 119 -29.88 -17.90 -46.64
N TRP A 120 -30.87 -18.62 -46.12
CA TRP A 120 -31.23 -19.96 -46.61
C TRP A 120 -32.71 -20.23 -46.35
N ALA A 121 -33.57 -19.81 -47.29
CA ALA A 121 -34.89 -20.37 -47.58
C ALA A 121 -35.31 -19.98 -48.99
#